data_AF-A0A395NZR1-F1
#
_entry.id   AF-A0A395NZR1-F1
#
_cell.length_a   1.000
_cell.length_b   1.000
_cell.length_c   1.000
_cell.angle_alpha   90.00
_cell.angle_beta   90.00
_cell.angle_gamma   90.00
#
_symmetry.space_group_name_H-M   'P 1'
#
loop_
_entity.id
_entity.type
_entity.pdbx_description
1 polymer ?
#
loop_
_entity_poly.entity_id
_entity_poly.type
_entity_poly.pdbx_seq_one_letter_code
_entity_poly.pdbx_strand_id
1 'polypeptide(L)'
;MHPLKQLSLFFLSFAAATSAAIIAERGLPDGIYQVVRQQNHAESPSSISSRRPSLRRRDNDLFEKSKAIMWEDYSVPIPVSRVRCYKSHGQLNNTDYRRAVDNLWSYCLLFNIAPHGAYFSVVGEAVAFVCSYGGLSRCHRHEWNEAEEKMDKKCGEGRDSHVEMNKWLKEYGRSHTGEQICNSYNMGVDITWKEEMLPVWVNEQMYHHWKAGVHKDNKVGGSKNVKTG
;
A
#
# COMPACT_ATOMS: atom_id res chain seq x y z
N MET A 1 34.82 16.70 58.69
CA MET A 1 35.27 16.13 57.41
C MET A 1 34.25 15.07 57.00
N HIS A 2 33.33 15.38 56.08
CA HIS A 2 32.38 14.41 55.53
C HIS A 2 32.62 14.28 54.03
N PRO A 3 32.76 13.07 53.47
CA PRO A 3 32.96 12.89 52.05
C PRO A 3 31.62 13.00 51.32
N LEU A 4 31.54 13.89 50.33
CA LEU A 4 30.45 13.95 49.39
C LEU A 4 30.47 12.70 48.50
N LYS A 5 29.40 11.91 48.54
CA LYS A 5 29.17 10.78 47.61
C LYS A 5 28.70 11.33 46.26
N GLN A 6 29.52 11.10 45.24
CA GLN A 6 29.25 11.45 43.85
C GLN A 6 28.24 10.45 43.27
N LEU A 7 27.01 10.92 42.99
CA LEU A 7 25.96 10.11 42.37
C LEU A 7 26.13 10.13 40.85
N SER A 8 26.69 9.07 40.28
CA SER A 8 26.74 8.89 38.82
C SER A 8 25.34 8.49 38.30
N LEU A 9 24.66 9.46 37.70
CA LEU A 9 23.45 9.25 36.89
C LEU A 9 23.84 8.71 35.51
N PHE A 10 23.70 7.40 35.32
CA PHE A 10 23.76 6.78 33.99
C PHE A 10 22.43 7.03 33.27
N PHE A 11 22.42 7.96 32.31
CA PHE A 11 21.32 8.11 31.38
C PHE A 11 21.39 6.99 30.34
N LEU A 12 20.55 5.96 30.49
CA LEU A 12 20.28 4.96 29.46
C LEU A 12 19.41 5.60 28.37
N SER A 13 20.01 6.08 27.29
CA SER A 13 19.28 6.43 26.08
C SER A 13 18.77 5.16 25.40
N PHE A 14 17.47 4.89 25.54
CA PHE A 14 16.78 3.92 24.71
C PHE A 14 16.58 4.53 23.32
N ALA A 15 17.34 4.06 22.33
CA ALA A 15 17.00 4.30 20.94
C ALA A 15 15.67 3.58 20.66
N ALA A 16 14.58 4.35 20.53
CA ALA A 16 13.30 3.81 20.11
C ALA A 16 13.45 3.34 18.66
N ALA A 17 13.43 2.03 18.43
CA ALA A 17 13.36 1.48 17.09
C ALA A 17 12.01 1.90 16.48
N THR A 18 12.03 2.90 15.61
CA THR A 18 10.84 3.35 14.89
C THR A 18 10.48 2.30 13.85
N SER A 19 9.48 1.46 14.13
CA SER A 19 8.91 0.57 13.11
C SER A 19 8.45 1.41 11.92
N ALA A 20 9.11 1.27 10.77
CA ALA A 20 8.75 1.97 9.55
C ALA A 20 7.48 1.36 8.97
N ALA A 21 6.33 1.83 9.45
CA ALA A 21 5.05 1.61 8.77
C ALA A 21 4.91 2.63 7.65
N ILE A 22 4.27 2.23 6.55
CA ILE A 22 3.96 3.15 5.45
C ILE A 22 2.69 3.90 5.84
N ILE A 23 2.64 5.21 5.63
CA ILE A 23 1.44 6.02 5.89
C ILE A 23 0.99 6.58 4.55
N ALA A 24 -0.23 6.28 4.12
CA ALA A 24 -0.83 6.95 2.96
C ALA A 24 -1.23 8.36 3.41
N GLU A 25 -0.48 9.40 3.03
CA GLU A 25 -0.67 10.75 3.56
C GLU A 25 -2.09 11.29 3.33
N ARG A 26 -2.56 12.15 4.24
CA ARG A 26 -3.85 12.84 4.08
C ARG A 26 -3.76 13.86 2.96
N GLY A 27 -4.81 13.94 2.15
CA GLY A 27 -4.88 14.90 1.04
C GLY A 27 -4.14 14.46 -0.23
N LEU A 28 -3.65 13.22 -0.28
CA LEU A 28 -3.23 12.61 -1.54
C LEU A 28 -4.40 12.65 -2.53
N PRO A 29 -4.17 13.05 -3.80
CA PRO A 29 -5.21 12.98 -4.80
C PRO A 29 -5.61 11.53 -5.08
N ASP A 30 -6.85 11.33 -5.53
CA ASP A 30 -7.32 10.00 -5.89
C ASP A 30 -6.44 9.38 -6.99
N GLY A 31 -5.90 8.21 -6.76
CA GLY A 31 -4.90 7.60 -7.63
C GLY A 31 -4.32 6.31 -7.07
N ILE A 32 -3.39 5.72 -7.81
CA ILE A 32 -2.62 4.55 -7.39
C ILE A 32 -1.20 5.02 -7.10
N TYR A 33 -0.67 4.55 -5.99
CA TYR A 33 0.64 4.88 -5.50
C TYR A 33 1.44 3.61 -5.31
N GLN A 34 2.73 3.72 -5.58
CA GLN A 34 3.70 2.72 -5.17
C GLN A 34 4.65 3.30 -4.16
N VAL A 35 5.06 2.43 -3.26
CA VAL A 35 6.10 2.68 -2.28
C VAL A 35 7.05 1.50 -2.38
N VAL A 36 8.21 1.74 -2.99
CA VAL A 36 9.25 0.73 -3.21
C VAL A 36 10.50 1.08 -2.42
N ARG A 37 11.20 0.05 -1.95
CA ARG A 37 12.46 0.23 -1.24
C ARG A 37 13.46 0.89 -2.18
N GLN A 38 13.89 2.11 -1.85
CA GLN A 38 15.02 2.70 -2.54
C GLN A 38 16.27 1.95 -2.08
N GLN A 39 16.87 1.16 -2.98
CA GLN A 39 18.23 0.70 -2.75
C GLN A 39 19.09 1.96 -2.80
N ASN A 40 19.60 2.40 -1.65
CA ASN A 40 20.71 3.33 -1.60
C ASN A 40 21.85 2.62 -2.34
N HIS A 41 21.99 2.88 -3.63
CA HIS A 41 23.24 2.69 -4.32
C HIS A 41 24.19 3.65 -3.63
N ALA A 42 24.81 3.20 -2.53
CA ALA A 42 26.09 3.73 -2.12
C ALA A 42 27.02 3.46 -3.31
N GLU A 43 27.05 4.39 -4.26
CA GLU A 43 28.12 4.48 -5.23
C GLU A 43 29.40 4.47 -4.41
N SER A 44 30.08 3.32 -4.37
CA SER A 44 31.44 3.27 -3.88
C SER A 44 32.23 4.26 -4.72
N PRO A 45 32.97 5.20 -4.10
CA PRO A 45 33.87 6.05 -4.85
C PRO A 45 34.88 5.15 -5.56
N SER A 46 34.69 5.06 -6.86
CA SER A 46 35.62 4.71 -7.92
C SER A 46 37.02 4.24 -7.46
N SER A 47 37.19 2.94 -7.23
CA SER A 47 38.49 2.31 -7.47
C SER A 47 38.43 1.59 -8.82
N ILE A 48 39.14 2.17 -9.78
CA ILE A 48 39.31 1.68 -11.13
C ILE A 48 39.99 0.30 -11.05
N SER A 49 39.25 -0.78 -11.31
CA SER A 49 39.86 -2.06 -11.63
C SER A 49 39.16 -2.74 -12.81
N SER A 50 39.76 -2.46 -13.97
CA SER A 50 39.77 -3.18 -15.24
C SER A 50 39.16 -4.61 -15.26
N ARG A 51 38.19 -4.76 -16.18
CA ARG A 51 37.88 -5.94 -17.01
C ARG A 51 37.37 -7.21 -16.31
N ARG A 52 36.06 -7.28 -16.11
CA ARG A 52 35.24 -8.43 -16.55
C ARG A 52 33.94 -7.91 -17.18
N PRO A 53 33.41 -8.52 -18.26
CA PRO A 53 32.09 -8.21 -18.77
C PRO A 53 31.06 -8.76 -17.76
N SER A 54 30.73 -7.96 -16.75
CA SER A 54 29.57 -8.23 -15.91
C SER A 54 28.34 -8.03 -16.79
N LEU A 55 27.49 -9.05 -16.88
CA LEU A 55 26.11 -8.93 -17.35
C LEU A 55 25.42 -7.82 -16.53
N ARG A 56 25.49 -6.58 -17.03
CA ARG A 56 24.75 -5.45 -16.51
C ARG A 56 23.28 -5.71 -16.80
N ARG A 57 22.63 -6.39 -15.86
CA ARG A 57 21.16 -6.45 -15.77
C ARG A 57 20.70 -5.00 -15.67
N ARG A 58 20.02 -4.50 -16.71
CA ARG A 58 19.51 -3.13 -16.76
C ARG A 58 18.41 -3.01 -15.70
N ASP A 59 18.54 -2.08 -14.77
CA ASP A 59 17.50 -1.74 -13.78
C ASP A 59 16.23 -1.08 -14.39
N ASN A 60 16.04 -1.15 -15.71
CA ASN A 60 14.85 -0.61 -16.37
C ASN A 60 13.66 -1.60 -16.41
N ASP A 61 13.79 -2.79 -15.81
CA ASP A 61 12.76 -3.83 -15.86
C ASP A 61 11.73 -3.74 -14.70
N LEU A 62 11.74 -2.66 -13.91
CA LEU A 62 10.75 -2.45 -12.83
C LEU A 62 9.29 -2.40 -13.33
N PHE A 63 9.09 -2.14 -14.63
CA PHE A 63 7.80 -2.25 -15.30
C PHE A 63 7.80 -3.39 -16.33
N GLU A 64 8.33 -4.56 -15.98
CA GLU A 64 8.13 -5.76 -16.79
C GLU A 64 6.63 -6.07 -16.84
N LYS A 65 6.00 -5.67 -17.94
CA LYS A 65 4.59 -5.95 -18.25
C LYS A 65 4.38 -7.44 -18.05
N SER A 66 3.42 -7.80 -17.21
CA SER A 66 3.13 -9.21 -16.97
C SER A 66 2.79 -9.89 -18.30
N LYS A 67 3.36 -11.08 -18.53
CA LYS A 67 2.84 -11.97 -19.58
C LYS A 67 1.34 -12.16 -19.33
N ALA A 68 0.56 -12.25 -20.41
CA ALA A 68 -0.90 -12.37 -20.34
C ALA A 68 -1.31 -13.32 -19.21
N ILE A 69 -2.19 -12.83 -18.33
CA ILE A 69 -2.62 -13.56 -17.13
C ILE A 69 -3.25 -14.87 -17.58
N MET A 70 -2.54 -15.96 -17.38
CA MET A 70 -3.14 -17.29 -17.36
C MET A 70 -3.89 -17.40 -16.03
N TRP A 71 -5.14 -17.86 -16.10
CA TRP A 71 -6.03 -18.09 -14.96
C TRP A 71 -5.49 -19.12 -13.96
N GLU A 72 -4.39 -19.81 -14.29
CA GLU A 72 -3.73 -20.82 -13.49
C GLU A 72 -2.80 -20.25 -12.39
N ASP A 73 -2.55 -18.93 -12.39
CA ASP A 73 -1.51 -18.32 -11.54
C ASP A 73 -1.99 -17.77 -10.18
N TYR A 74 -3.26 -17.98 -9.80
CA TYR A 74 -3.76 -17.61 -8.48
C TYR A 74 -4.14 -18.83 -7.65
N SER A 75 -3.97 -18.74 -6.33
CA SER A 75 -4.22 -19.85 -5.41
C SER A 75 -5.25 -19.45 -4.36
N VAL A 76 -6.51 -19.78 -4.59
CA VAL A 76 -7.53 -19.79 -3.53
C VAL A 76 -7.72 -21.24 -3.03
N PRO A 77 -7.79 -21.50 -1.72
CA PRO A 77 -7.86 -20.53 -0.63
C PRO A 77 -6.52 -19.84 -0.32
N ILE A 78 -6.55 -18.54 0.01
CA ILE A 78 -5.36 -17.80 0.43
C ILE A 78 -4.84 -18.30 1.80
N PRO A 79 -3.51 -18.41 2.02
CA PRO A 79 -2.94 -18.92 3.27
C PRO A 79 -2.91 -17.84 4.36
N VAL A 80 -4.09 -17.50 4.87
CA VAL A 80 -4.24 -16.52 5.97
C VAL A 80 -3.49 -16.98 7.20
N SER A 81 -2.56 -16.15 7.68
CA SER A 81 -1.92 -16.33 8.97
C SER A 81 -2.56 -15.46 10.06
N ARG A 82 -2.97 -14.24 9.71
CA ARG A 82 -3.54 -13.29 10.67
C ARG A 82 -4.51 -12.35 9.99
N VAL A 83 -5.53 -11.92 10.73
CA VAL A 83 -6.40 -10.80 10.36
C VAL A 83 -6.35 -9.79 11.49
N ARG A 84 -6.09 -8.53 11.20
CA ARG A 84 -6.10 -7.44 12.18
C ARG A 84 -7.23 -6.47 11.90
N CYS A 85 -7.79 -5.94 12.98
CA CYS A 85 -8.84 -4.94 12.94
C CYS A 85 -8.34 -3.71 13.69
N TYR A 86 -8.51 -2.53 13.09
CA TYR A 86 -8.17 -1.27 13.74
C TYR A 86 -9.44 -0.61 14.26
N LYS A 87 -9.34 -0.01 15.45
CA LYS A 87 -10.47 0.65 16.12
C LYS A 87 -10.46 2.17 15.93
N SER A 88 -9.40 2.72 15.35
CA SER A 88 -9.17 4.16 15.28
C SER A 88 -10.21 4.88 14.43
N HIS A 89 -10.80 4.21 13.44
CA HIS A 89 -11.69 4.84 12.47
C HIS A 89 -13.04 4.15 12.32
N GLY A 90 -14.00 4.93 11.80
CA GLY A 90 -15.34 4.48 11.46
C GLY A 90 -15.35 3.50 10.28
N GLN A 91 -16.53 3.31 9.71
CA GLN A 91 -16.66 2.60 8.43
C GLN A 91 -16.18 3.50 7.29
N LEU A 92 -15.44 2.91 6.35
CA LEU A 92 -15.08 3.54 5.08
C LEU A 92 -16.34 3.90 4.30
N ASN A 93 -16.30 5.00 3.54
CA ASN A 93 -17.32 5.28 2.54
C ASN A 93 -17.32 4.13 1.50
N ASN A 94 -18.41 3.38 1.42
CA ASN A 94 -18.50 2.19 0.57
C ASN A 94 -18.26 2.51 -0.91
N THR A 95 -18.77 3.64 -1.41
CA THR A 95 -18.58 4.05 -2.82
C THR A 95 -17.10 4.31 -3.10
N ASP A 96 -16.43 5.07 -2.24
CA ASP A 96 -15.02 5.41 -2.42
C ASP A 96 -14.13 4.18 -2.26
N TYR A 97 -14.41 3.35 -1.26
CA TYR A 97 -13.70 2.09 -1.03
C TYR A 97 -13.80 1.15 -2.23
N ARG A 98 -15.00 0.95 -2.80
CA ARG A 98 -15.15 0.09 -4.00
C ARG A 98 -14.36 0.63 -5.19
N ARG A 99 -14.35 1.95 -5.39
CA ARG A 99 -13.51 2.58 -6.43
C ARG A 99 -12.01 2.39 -6.17
N ALA A 100 -11.56 2.50 -4.92
CA ALA A 100 -10.17 2.24 -4.56
C ALA A 100 -9.77 0.77 -4.84
N VAL A 101 -10.65 -0.19 -4.54
CA VAL A 101 -10.44 -1.60 -4.88
C VAL A 101 -10.36 -1.81 -6.39
N ASP A 102 -11.27 -1.22 -7.16
CA ASP A 102 -11.29 -1.39 -8.62
C ASP A 102 -10.07 -0.74 -9.29
N ASN A 103 -9.61 0.41 -8.79
CA ASN A 103 -8.35 1.02 -9.21
C ASN A 103 -7.16 0.09 -8.95
N LEU A 104 -6.99 -0.35 -7.70
CA LEU A 104 -5.89 -1.24 -7.32
C LEU A 104 -5.91 -2.54 -8.14
N TRP A 105 -7.10 -3.09 -8.38
CA TRP A 105 -7.28 -4.27 -9.20
C TRP A 105 -6.86 -4.05 -10.66
N SER A 106 -7.23 -2.91 -11.25
CA SER A 106 -6.86 -2.57 -12.62
C SER A 106 -5.33 -2.52 -12.79
N TYR A 107 -4.61 -2.10 -11.75
CA TYR A 107 -3.16 -2.18 -11.71
C TYR A 107 -2.64 -3.62 -11.62
N CYS A 108 -3.19 -4.41 -10.70
CA CYS A 108 -2.85 -5.83 -10.50
C CYS A 108 -3.01 -6.70 -11.76
N LEU A 109 -3.91 -6.32 -12.68
CA LEU A 109 -4.08 -7.00 -13.96
C LEU A 109 -2.87 -6.87 -14.90
N LEU A 110 -2.06 -5.84 -14.73
CA LEU A 110 -1.02 -5.46 -15.69
C LEU A 110 0.39 -5.52 -15.12
N PHE A 111 0.50 -5.46 -13.79
CA PHE A 111 1.77 -5.27 -13.11
C PHE A 111 1.92 -6.20 -11.91
N ASN A 112 3.16 -6.56 -11.63
CA ASN A 112 3.53 -7.30 -10.42
C ASN A 112 3.84 -6.30 -9.29
N ILE A 113 3.65 -6.74 -8.06
CA ILE A 113 4.11 -6.09 -6.85
C ILE A 113 5.60 -6.38 -6.67
N ALA A 114 6.41 -5.33 -6.70
CA ALA A 114 7.86 -5.44 -6.49
C ALA A 114 8.19 -6.09 -5.12
N PRO A 115 9.34 -6.79 -5.01
CA PRO A 115 9.85 -7.27 -3.72
C PRO A 115 9.98 -6.11 -2.72
N HIS A 116 9.51 -6.31 -1.48
CA HIS A 116 9.47 -5.24 -0.47
C HIS A 116 8.77 -3.98 -1.00
N GLY A 117 7.67 -4.16 -1.74
CA GLY A 117 6.89 -3.09 -2.32
C GLY A 117 5.49 -3.02 -1.72
N ALA A 118 4.95 -1.82 -1.62
CA ALA A 118 3.57 -1.56 -1.27
C ALA A 118 2.89 -0.78 -2.40
N TYR A 119 1.67 -1.16 -2.71
CA TYR A 119 0.85 -0.53 -3.73
C TYR A 119 -0.52 -0.28 -3.15
N PHE A 120 -1.03 0.93 -3.32
CA PHE A 120 -2.31 1.31 -2.77
C PHE A 120 -3.05 2.27 -3.68
N SER A 121 -4.38 2.18 -3.66
CA SER A 121 -5.24 3.18 -4.26
C SER A 121 -5.86 4.04 -3.18
N VAL A 122 -5.85 5.34 -3.41
CA VAL A 122 -6.59 6.34 -2.63
C VAL A 122 -7.80 6.80 -3.45
N VAL A 123 -8.98 6.85 -2.82
CA VAL A 123 -10.17 7.53 -3.34
C VAL A 123 -10.85 8.22 -2.16
N GLY A 124 -10.93 9.55 -2.17
CA GLY A 124 -11.36 10.30 -1.00
C GLY A 124 -10.47 9.98 0.21
N GLU A 125 -11.06 9.51 1.30
CA GLU A 125 -10.31 9.04 2.47
C GLU A 125 -10.04 7.53 2.47
N ALA A 126 -10.61 6.77 1.53
CA ALA A 126 -10.50 5.32 1.51
C ALA A 126 -9.21 4.86 0.83
N VAL A 127 -8.53 3.92 1.49
CA VAL A 127 -7.31 3.29 0.99
C VAL A 127 -7.56 1.78 0.84
N ALA A 128 -7.26 1.23 -0.33
CA ALA A 128 -7.13 -0.21 -0.55
C ALA A 128 -5.66 -0.49 -0.91
N PHE A 129 -5.04 -1.50 -0.28
CA PHE A 129 -3.61 -1.73 -0.43
C PHE A 129 -3.20 -3.20 -0.49
N VAL A 130 -2.05 -3.44 -1.11
CA VAL A 130 -1.34 -4.72 -1.14
C VAL A 130 0.14 -4.49 -0.86
N CYS A 131 0.75 -5.37 -0.08
CA CYS A 131 2.16 -5.32 0.26
C CYS A 131 2.81 -6.67 -0.05
N SER A 132 3.98 -6.67 -0.69
CA SER A 132 4.85 -7.85 -0.78
C SER A 132 6.07 -7.64 0.09
N TYR A 133 6.26 -8.52 1.08
CA TYR A 133 7.41 -8.59 1.96
C TYR A 133 8.46 -9.61 1.46
N GLY A 134 8.08 -10.45 0.49
CA GLY A 134 8.94 -11.46 -0.11
C GLY A 134 9.47 -11.01 -1.47
N GLY A 135 9.45 -11.95 -2.42
CA GLY A 135 9.85 -11.69 -3.80
C GLY A 135 8.80 -10.95 -4.63
N LEU A 136 9.01 -10.98 -5.94
CA LEU A 136 8.04 -10.49 -6.91
C LEU A 136 6.73 -11.25 -6.73
N SER A 137 5.64 -10.52 -6.52
CA SER A 137 4.34 -11.12 -6.25
C SER A 137 3.28 -10.56 -7.18
N ARG A 138 2.33 -11.40 -7.59
CA ARG A 138 1.16 -10.93 -8.32
C ARG A 138 0.04 -10.61 -7.35
N CYS A 139 -0.87 -9.73 -7.72
CA CYS A 139 -2.13 -9.60 -7.01
C CYS A 139 -3.28 -10.01 -7.93
N HIS A 140 -4.27 -10.70 -7.36
CA HIS A 140 -5.41 -11.25 -8.09
C HIS A 140 -6.73 -10.85 -7.43
N ARG A 141 -7.77 -10.55 -8.20
CA ARG A 141 -9.09 -10.18 -7.66
C ARG A 141 -9.69 -11.27 -6.79
N HIS A 142 -9.48 -12.53 -7.17
CA HIS A 142 -9.93 -13.67 -6.37
C HIS A 142 -9.23 -13.73 -5.01
N GLU A 143 -7.91 -13.45 -4.94
CA GLU A 143 -7.20 -13.33 -3.66
C GLU A 143 -7.74 -12.15 -2.84
N TRP A 144 -7.98 -11.00 -3.47
CA TRP A 144 -8.56 -9.83 -2.81
C TRP A 144 -9.95 -10.11 -2.23
N ASN A 145 -10.85 -10.70 -3.03
CA ASN A 145 -12.21 -11.00 -2.61
C ASN A 145 -12.22 -11.95 -1.40
N GLU A 146 -11.35 -12.97 -1.40
CA GLU A 146 -11.22 -13.84 -0.24
C GLU A 146 -10.65 -13.09 0.97
N ALA A 147 -9.61 -12.26 0.79
CA ALA A 147 -9.07 -11.43 1.86
C ALA A 147 -10.14 -10.50 2.46
N GLU A 148 -10.92 -9.83 1.61
CA GLU A 148 -12.05 -8.98 1.99
C GLU A 148 -13.07 -9.76 2.81
N GLU A 149 -13.47 -10.96 2.37
CA GLU A 149 -14.39 -11.81 3.13
C GLU A 149 -13.85 -12.15 4.53
N LYS A 150 -12.55 -12.46 4.66
CA LYS A 150 -11.93 -12.73 5.97
C LYS A 150 -11.88 -11.49 6.86
N MET A 151 -11.62 -10.32 6.28
CA MET A 151 -11.67 -9.03 6.98
C MET A 151 -13.08 -8.71 7.44
N ASP A 152 -14.08 -8.81 6.57
CA ASP A 152 -15.48 -8.55 6.88
C ASP A 152 -16.00 -9.49 7.97
N LYS A 153 -15.68 -10.78 7.86
CA LYS A 153 -16.08 -11.78 8.83
C LYS A 153 -15.53 -11.51 10.24
N LYS A 154 -14.31 -10.99 10.36
CA LYS A 154 -13.66 -10.77 11.67
C LYS A 154 -13.87 -9.36 12.21
N CYS A 155 -13.75 -8.37 11.35
CA CYS A 155 -13.69 -6.97 11.72
C CYS A 155 -15.03 -6.26 11.47
N GLY A 156 -15.82 -6.72 10.51
CA GLY A 156 -17.04 -6.07 10.03
C GLY A 156 -16.81 -5.36 8.70
N GLU A 157 -17.88 -5.25 7.90
CA GLU A 157 -17.85 -4.66 6.56
C GLU A 157 -17.36 -3.20 6.59
N GLY A 158 -16.46 -2.88 5.65
CA GLY A 158 -15.93 -1.53 5.44
C GLY A 158 -15.06 -1.00 6.58
N ARG A 159 -14.71 -1.82 7.58
CA ARG A 159 -13.85 -1.38 8.69
C ARG A 159 -12.37 -1.55 8.36
N ASP A 160 -11.57 -0.63 8.90
CA ASP A 160 -10.12 -0.66 8.80
C ASP A 160 -9.55 -2.01 9.29
N SER A 161 -8.90 -2.72 8.38
CA SER A 161 -8.42 -4.06 8.61
C SER A 161 -7.45 -4.53 7.54
N HIS A 162 -6.69 -5.56 7.87
CA HIS A 162 -5.80 -6.24 6.93
C HIS A 162 -5.69 -7.72 7.21
N VAL A 163 -5.28 -8.47 6.19
CA VAL A 163 -5.01 -9.90 6.21
C VAL A 163 -3.54 -10.14 5.88
N GLU A 164 -2.84 -10.80 6.78
CA GLU A 164 -1.46 -11.25 6.63
C GLU A 164 -1.42 -12.67 6.07
N MET A 165 -0.45 -12.93 5.19
CA MET A 165 -0.18 -14.25 4.61
C MET A 165 1.29 -14.61 4.78
N ASN A 166 1.68 -15.18 5.94
CA ASN A 166 3.09 -15.51 6.25
C ASN A 166 3.74 -16.43 5.21
N LYS A 167 2.98 -17.37 4.63
CA LYS A 167 3.52 -18.30 3.63
C LYS A 167 3.91 -17.59 2.32
N TRP A 168 3.17 -16.54 1.96
CA TRP A 168 3.41 -15.76 0.74
C TRP A 168 4.20 -14.49 1.00
N LEU A 169 4.43 -14.14 2.27
CA LEU A 169 5.01 -12.87 2.68
C LEU A 169 4.26 -11.72 2.01
N LYS A 170 2.93 -11.74 2.09
CA LYS A 170 2.03 -10.76 1.47
C LYS A 170 1.01 -10.26 2.48
N GLU A 171 0.48 -9.07 2.26
CA GLU A 171 -0.66 -8.50 2.97
C GLU A 171 -1.63 -7.84 2.00
N TYR A 172 -2.93 -7.97 2.28
CA TYR A 172 -3.99 -7.17 1.68
C TYR A 172 -4.72 -6.42 2.78
N GLY A 173 -5.13 -5.19 2.54
CA GLY A 173 -5.89 -4.47 3.54
C GLY A 173 -6.58 -3.22 3.02
N ARG A 174 -7.37 -2.63 3.90
CA ARG A 174 -8.08 -1.38 3.67
C ARG A 174 -7.98 -0.50 4.89
N SER A 175 -7.83 0.80 4.68
CA SER A 175 -7.62 1.76 5.75
C SER A 175 -8.07 3.16 5.33
N HIS A 176 -7.88 4.14 6.21
CA HIS A 176 -8.10 5.56 5.91
C HIS A 176 -6.78 6.24 5.58
N THR A 177 -6.82 7.35 4.85
CA THR A 177 -5.62 8.21 4.70
C THR A 177 -5.18 8.75 6.08
N GLY A 178 -3.86 8.85 6.26
CA GLY A 178 -3.20 9.19 7.52
C GLY A 178 -2.93 8.01 8.43
N GLU A 179 -3.41 6.81 8.09
CA GLU A 179 -3.17 5.59 8.86
C GLU A 179 -2.00 4.76 8.33
N GLN A 180 -1.50 3.90 9.20
CA GLN A 180 -0.43 2.97 8.88
C GLN A 180 -0.95 1.80 8.05
N ILE A 181 -0.33 1.58 6.90
CA ILE A 181 -0.50 0.41 6.03
C ILE A 181 0.79 -0.41 6.00
N CYS A 182 0.70 -1.69 5.62
CA CYS A 182 1.85 -2.59 5.49
C CYS A 182 2.72 -2.72 6.76
N ASN A 183 2.07 -2.87 7.93
CA ASN A 183 2.77 -2.89 9.22
C ASN A 183 3.10 -4.31 9.74
N SER A 184 2.90 -5.35 8.93
CA SER A 184 2.92 -6.73 9.45
C SER A 184 4.31 -7.30 9.66
N TYR A 185 5.25 -6.97 8.77
CA TYR A 185 6.63 -7.43 8.86
C TYR A 185 7.53 -6.22 8.73
N ASN A 186 7.83 -5.56 9.86
CA ASN A 186 8.81 -4.49 10.04
C ASN A 186 9.63 -4.24 8.77
N MET A 187 9.07 -3.45 7.85
CA MET A 187 9.45 -3.53 6.44
C MET A 187 10.85 -2.96 6.18
N GLY A 188 11.46 -2.40 7.22
CA GLY A 188 12.87 -2.08 7.36
C GLY A 188 12.99 -0.81 8.17
N VAL A 189 13.56 -0.90 9.36
CA VAL A 189 13.78 0.22 10.29
C VAL A 189 14.74 1.28 9.71
N ASP A 190 15.31 1.05 8.52
CA ASP A 190 16.34 1.87 7.87
C ASP A 190 16.06 2.12 6.37
N ILE A 191 14.80 2.15 5.94
CA ILE A 191 14.46 2.32 4.51
C ILE A 191 13.85 3.69 4.25
N THR A 192 14.45 4.40 3.29
CA THR A 192 13.81 5.54 2.64
C THR A 192 12.83 5.01 1.61
N TRP A 193 11.56 5.33 1.83
CA TRP A 193 10.47 5.01 0.93
C TRP A 193 10.19 6.23 0.07
N LYS A 194 10.03 6.01 -1.23
CA LYS A 194 9.58 7.05 -2.15
C LYS A 194 8.18 6.70 -2.60
N GLU A 195 7.24 7.58 -2.30
CA GLU A 195 5.90 7.51 -2.86
C GLU A 195 5.93 8.05 -4.29
N GLU A 196 5.53 7.21 -5.23
CA GLU A 196 5.40 7.59 -6.63
C GLU A 196 4.00 7.28 -7.12
N MET A 197 3.34 8.29 -7.67
CA MET A 197 2.05 8.10 -8.33
C MET A 197 2.26 7.31 -9.61
N LEU A 198 1.46 6.27 -9.79
CA LEU A 198 1.50 5.40 -10.97
C LEU A 198 0.42 5.78 -11.98
N PRO A 199 0.68 5.56 -13.28
CA PRO A 199 -0.35 5.73 -14.29
C PRO A 199 -1.49 4.73 -14.03
N VAL A 200 -2.73 5.24 -14.05
CA VAL A 200 -3.93 4.42 -13.83
C VAL A 200 -4.61 4.16 -15.15
N TRP A 201 -5.09 2.94 -15.35
CA TRP A 201 -5.95 2.58 -16.48
C TRP A 201 -7.40 2.65 -16.04
N VAL A 202 -8.20 3.50 -16.69
CA VAL A 202 -9.64 3.60 -16.46
C VAL A 202 -10.35 3.54 -17.79
N ASN A 203 -11.26 2.58 -17.95
CA ASN A 203 -11.97 2.34 -19.21
C ASN A 203 -11.01 2.28 -20.42
N GLU A 204 -9.95 1.48 -20.29
CA GLU A 204 -8.92 1.28 -21.33
C GLU A 204 -8.07 2.52 -21.69
N GLN A 205 -8.22 3.64 -20.97
CA GLN A 205 -7.40 4.83 -21.14
C GLN A 205 -6.39 4.96 -20.01
N MET A 206 -5.11 5.17 -20.37
CA MET A 206 -4.03 5.42 -19.42
C MET A 206 -4.00 6.91 -19.02
N TYR A 207 -4.01 7.17 -17.71
CA TYR A 207 -3.89 8.50 -17.15
C TYR A 207 -2.60 8.62 -16.36
N HIS A 208 -1.65 9.42 -16.87
CA HIS A 208 -0.39 9.73 -16.18
C HIS A 208 -0.61 10.49 -14.86
N HIS A 209 -1.71 11.23 -14.79
CA HIS A 209 -2.18 11.90 -13.59
C HIS A 209 -3.67 11.60 -13.48
N TRP A 210 -4.00 10.51 -12.79
CA TRP A 210 -5.40 10.23 -12.48
C TRP A 210 -5.87 11.23 -11.42
N LYS A 211 -6.91 11.98 -11.72
CA LYS A 211 -7.75 12.58 -10.67
C LYS A 211 -9.06 11.86 -10.84
N ALA A 212 -9.51 11.13 -9.83
CA ALA A 212 -10.88 10.63 -9.85
C ALA A 212 -11.77 11.81 -10.22
N GLY A 213 -12.58 11.63 -11.27
CA GLY A 213 -13.49 12.68 -11.72
C GLY A 213 -14.26 13.19 -10.50
N VAL A 214 -14.27 14.52 -10.33
CA VAL A 214 -15.05 15.19 -9.29
C VAL A 214 -16.43 14.54 -9.31
N HIS A 215 -16.81 13.91 -8.19
CA HIS A 215 -18.16 13.37 -8.06
C HIS A 215 -19.06 14.56 -8.37
N LYS A 216 -19.79 14.50 -9.49
CA LYS A 216 -20.92 15.40 -9.66
C LYS A 216 -21.86 14.94 -8.58
N ASP A 217 -21.77 15.54 -7.41
CA ASP A 217 -22.85 15.49 -6.44
C ASP A 217 -24.06 15.86 -7.29
N ASN A 218 -24.92 14.87 -7.49
CA ASN A 218 -26.22 15.12 -8.07
C ASN A 218 -26.80 16.16 -7.12
N LYS A 219 -26.74 17.44 -7.51
CA LYS A 219 -27.48 18.52 -6.88
C LYS A 219 -28.90 18.02 -6.96
N VAL A 220 -29.36 17.40 -5.87
CA VAL A 220 -30.74 17.00 -5.67
C VAL A 220 -31.51 18.28 -5.91
N GLY A 221 -32.13 18.35 -7.09
CA GLY A 221 -32.78 19.54 -7.58
C GLY A 221 -33.72 20.02 -6.50
N GLY A 222 -33.52 21.25 -6.04
CA GLY A 222 -34.36 21.88 -5.05
C GLY A 222 -35.82 21.71 -5.47
N SER A 223 -36.59 21.12 -4.55
CA SER A 223 -38.04 21.00 -4.65
C SER A 223 -38.62 22.39 -4.96
N LYS A 224 -39.07 22.60 -6.20
CA LYS A 224 -39.84 23.79 -6.54
C LYS A 224 -41.21 23.62 -5.88
N ASN A 225 -41.44 24.38 -4.80
CA ASN A 225 -42.76 24.58 -4.23
C ASN A 225 -43.70 25.08 -5.32
N VAL A 226 -44.64 24.22 -5.75
CA VAL A 226 -45.80 24.62 -6.53
C VAL A 226 -46.76 25.31 -5.57
N LYS A 227 -46.83 26.65 -5.65
CA LYS A 227 -47.96 27.41 -5.10
C LYS A 227 -49.13 27.25 -6.07
N THR A 228 -50.14 26.49 -5.68
CA THR A 228 -51.48 26.60 -6.24
C THR A 228 -52.15 27.83 -5.63
N GLY A 229 -52.45 28.80 -6.48
CA GLY A 229 -53.46 29.82 -6.23
C GLY A 229 -54.78 29.41 -6.86
#